data_AF-C1HAB7-F1
#
_entry.id   AF-C1HAB7-F1
#
_cell.length_a   1.000
_cell.length_b   1.000
_cell.length_c   1.000
_cell.angle_alpha   90.00
_cell.angle_beta   90.00
_cell.angle_gamma   90.00
#
_symmetry.space_group_name_H-M   'P 1'
#
loop_
_entity.id
_entity.type
_entity.pdbx_description
1 polymer ?
#
loop_
_entity_poly.entity_id
_entity_poly.type
_entity_poly.pdbx_seq_one_letter_code
_entity_poly.pdbx_strand_id
1 'polypeptide(L)'
;MSEQDKINHKRNEEIRKKSTKETQDIKEELQKKERLKEAAEKRRERQNEIEARMRAIAKIEADKEERRQRAAREKAEREGRTPPPAAAVTTPLVPATSKPASAYTECRLRLQTPKGNVIKTFPVDTTLFEVAAALSQEGDMEVQSFTQNFPWKVYNEESFGETLKELGLIPSANLIVK
;
A
#
# COMPACT_ATOMS: atom_id res chain seq x y z
N MET A 1 -62.29 6.88 41.22
CA MET A 1 -61.69 6.40 39.94
C MET A 1 -61.70 4.89 40.01
N SER A 2 -62.60 4.26 39.26
CA SER A 2 -62.92 2.83 39.39
C SER A 2 -61.69 1.97 39.08
N GLU A 3 -61.55 0.81 39.73
CA GLU A 3 -60.45 -0.12 39.48
C GLU A 3 -60.30 -0.45 37.98
N GLN A 4 -61.42 -0.45 37.25
CA GLN A 4 -61.47 -0.60 35.80
C GLN A 4 -60.65 0.46 35.04
N ASP A 5 -60.67 1.73 35.47
CA ASP A 5 -59.91 2.80 34.82
C ASP A 5 -58.41 2.59 35.00
N LYS A 6 -57.99 2.14 36.19
CA LYS A 6 -56.58 1.81 36.47
C LYS A 6 -56.11 0.61 35.65
N ILE A 7 -56.94 -0.42 35.49
CA ILE A 7 -56.64 -1.59 34.66
C ILE A 7 -56.53 -1.19 33.19
N ASN A 8 -57.48 -0.40 32.68
CA ASN A 8 -57.47 0.10 31.30
C ASN A 8 -56.24 0.99 31.03
N HIS A 9 -55.87 1.86 31.97
CA HIS A 9 -54.67 2.69 31.85
C HIS A 9 -53.39 1.86 31.77
N LYS A 10 -53.23 0.88 32.67
CA LYS A 10 -52.08 -0.05 32.65
C LYS A 10 -52.00 -0.83 31.34
N ARG A 11 -53.12 -1.36 30.86
CA ARG A 11 -53.18 -2.09 29.58
C ARG A 11 -52.81 -1.21 28.40
N ASN A 12 -53.29 0.03 28.36
CA ASN A 12 -52.96 0.98 27.31
C ASN A 12 -51.47 1.37 27.33
N GLU A 13 -50.89 1.56 28.53
CA GLU A 13 -49.45 1.79 28.68
C GLU A 13 -48.62 0.58 28.24
N GLU A 14 -49.04 -0.64 28.58
CA GLU A 14 -48.35 -1.86 28.14
C GLU A 14 -48.41 -2.03 26.62
N ILE A 15 -49.55 -1.75 25.98
CA ILE A 15 -49.67 -1.78 24.51
C ILE A 15 -48.75 -0.73 23.88
N ARG A 16 -48.71 0.49 24.41
CA ARG A 16 -47.79 1.53 23.93
C ARG A 16 -46.32 1.12 24.08
N LYS A 17 -45.94 0.55 25.21
CA LYS A 17 -44.59 0.05 25.46
C LYS A 17 -44.23 -1.08 24.51
N LYS A 18 -45.12 -2.06 24.33
CA LYS A 18 -44.92 -3.19 23.40
C LYS A 18 -44.81 -2.71 21.95
N SER A 19 -45.73 -1.87 21.49
CA SER A 19 -45.72 -1.33 20.13
C SER A 19 -44.46 -0.49 19.85
N THR A 20 -44.02 0.33 20.81
CA THR A 20 -42.77 1.10 20.69
C THR A 20 -41.56 0.16 20.61
N LYS A 21 -41.54 -0.88 21.45
CA LYS A 21 -40.47 -1.87 21.47
C LYS A 21 -40.40 -2.67 20.17
N GLU A 22 -41.51 -3.20 19.69
CA GLU A 22 -41.58 -3.91 18.40
C GLU A 22 -41.14 -3.03 17.23
N THR A 23 -41.54 -1.75 17.23
CA THR A 23 -41.10 -0.79 16.20
C THR A 23 -39.59 -0.55 16.25
N GLN A 24 -39.01 -0.45 17.45
CA GLN A 24 -37.57 -0.32 17.63
C GLN A 24 -36.82 -1.58 17.20
N ASP A 25 -37.29 -2.76 17.62
CA ASP A 25 -36.69 -4.05 17.28
C ASP A 25 -36.69 -4.28 15.76
N ILE A 26 -37.80 -4.00 15.06
CA ILE A 26 -37.90 -4.11 13.60
C ILE A 26 -36.91 -3.16 12.91
N LYS A 27 -36.79 -1.92 13.41
CA LYS A 27 -35.85 -0.94 12.84
C LYS A 27 -34.39 -1.36 13.05
N GLU A 28 -34.06 -1.87 14.23
CA GLU A 28 -32.73 -2.38 14.51
C GLU A 28 -32.40 -3.60 13.65
N GLU A 29 -33.34 -4.52 13.47
CA GLU A 29 -33.12 -5.71 12.64
C GLU A 29 -32.91 -5.34 11.17
N LEU A 30 -33.69 -4.38 10.64
CA LEU A 30 -33.49 -3.85 9.29
C LEU A 30 -32.10 -3.21 9.15
N GLN A 31 -31.71 -2.34 10.08
CA GLN A 31 -30.39 -1.69 10.08
C GLN A 31 -29.24 -2.70 10.23
N LYS A 32 -29.41 -3.75 11.03
CA LYS A 32 -28.42 -4.83 11.17
C LYS A 32 -28.26 -5.58 9.85
N LYS A 33 -29.37 -5.89 9.17
CA LYS A 33 -29.37 -6.59 7.88
C LYS A 33 -28.76 -5.76 6.76
N GLU A 34 -29.03 -4.46 6.71
CA GLU A 34 -28.41 -3.53 5.74
C GLU A 34 -26.91 -3.40 5.97
N ARG A 35 -26.48 -3.18 7.22
CA ARG A 35 -25.05 -3.11 7.57
C ARG A 35 -24.30 -4.41 7.25
N LEU A 36 -24.93 -5.57 7.47
CA LEU A 36 -24.33 -6.86 7.15
C LEU A 36 -24.13 -7.05 5.64
N LYS A 37 -25.10 -6.62 4.83
CA LYS A 37 -25.03 -6.67 3.36
C LYS A 37 -23.95 -5.74 2.82
N GLU A 38 -23.92 -4.49 3.27
CA GLU A 38 -22.93 -3.50 2.85
C GLU A 38 -21.51 -3.97 3.20
N ALA A 39 -21.32 -4.53 4.40
CA ALA A 39 -20.03 -5.09 4.81
C ALA A 39 -19.62 -6.32 3.97
N ALA A 40 -20.58 -7.16 3.58
CA ALA A 40 -20.33 -8.34 2.75
C ALA A 40 -19.96 -7.95 1.30
N GLU A 41 -20.69 -7.01 0.69
CA GLU A 41 -20.33 -6.46 -0.63
C GLU A 41 -18.95 -5.82 -0.59
N LYS A 42 -18.65 -5.00 0.42
CA LYS A 42 -17.33 -4.36 0.55
C LYS A 42 -16.18 -5.35 0.74
N ARG A 43 -16.44 -6.51 1.34
CA ARG A 43 -15.44 -7.59 1.45
C ARG A 43 -15.25 -8.32 0.12
N ARG A 44 -16.34 -8.59 -0.59
CA ARG A 44 -16.30 -9.23 -1.92
C ARG A 44 -15.57 -8.37 -2.94
N GLU A 45 -15.85 -7.07 -2.99
CA GLU A 45 -15.16 -6.12 -3.86
C GLU A 45 -13.65 -6.11 -3.61
N ARG A 46 -13.24 -6.01 -2.34
CA ARG A 46 -11.82 -6.01 -1.96
C ARG A 46 -11.12 -7.31 -2.35
N GLN A 47 -11.77 -8.46 -2.15
CA GLN A 47 -11.20 -9.74 -2.54
C GLN A 47 -11.01 -9.84 -4.06
N ASN A 48 -12.01 -9.41 -4.83
CA ASN A 48 -11.91 -9.39 -6.30
C ASN A 48 -10.80 -8.44 -6.79
N GLU A 49 -10.62 -7.28 -6.15
CA GLU A 49 -9.58 -6.32 -6.48
C GLU A 49 -8.17 -6.88 -6.21
N ILE A 50 -7.98 -7.55 -5.06
CA ILE A 50 -6.73 -8.22 -4.72
C ILE A 50 -6.41 -9.32 -5.76
N GLU A 51 -7.39 -10.15 -6.12
CA GLU A 51 -7.20 -11.21 -7.11
C GLU A 51 -6.90 -10.66 -8.51
N ALA A 52 -7.59 -9.61 -8.93
CA ALA A 52 -7.32 -8.93 -10.20
C ALA A 52 -5.90 -8.36 -10.23
N ARG A 53 -5.46 -7.73 -9.12
CA ARG A 53 -4.11 -7.20 -8.98
C ARG A 53 -3.05 -8.30 -9.00
N MET A 54 -3.26 -9.39 -8.28
CA MET A 54 -2.35 -10.55 -8.28
C MET A 54 -2.19 -11.14 -9.69
N ARG A 55 -3.30 -11.28 -10.43
CA ARG A 55 -3.27 -11.77 -11.82
C ARG A 55 -2.55 -10.81 -12.76
N ALA A 56 -2.70 -9.50 -12.57
CA ALA A 56 -1.99 -8.50 -13.36
C ALA A 56 -0.47 -8.55 -13.11
N ILE A 57 -0.06 -8.64 -11.84
CA ILE A 57 1.36 -8.74 -11.46
C ILE A 57 1.98 -10.02 -12.03
N ALA A 58 1.29 -11.17 -11.95
CA ALA A 58 1.78 -12.44 -12.49
C ALA A 58 1.99 -12.39 -14.02
N LYS A 59 1.11 -11.69 -14.76
CA LYS A 59 1.29 -11.49 -16.21
C LYS A 59 2.51 -10.63 -16.54
N ILE A 60 2.74 -9.58 -15.77
CA ILE A 60 3.89 -8.68 -15.96
C ILE A 60 5.19 -9.41 -15.60
N GLU A 61 5.20 -10.22 -14.56
CA GLU A 61 6.36 -11.00 -14.14
C GLU A 61 6.77 -12.03 -15.21
N ALA A 62 5.80 -12.78 -15.75
CA ALA A 62 6.04 -13.74 -16.82
C ALA A 62 6.59 -13.08 -18.09
N ASP A 63 5.98 -11.99 -18.55
CA ASP A 63 6.43 -11.25 -19.75
C ASP A 63 7.83 -10.65 -19.55
N LYS A 64 8.11 -10.12 -18.35
CA LYS A 64 9.42 -9.57 -18.01
C LYS A 64 10.50 -10.65 -17.96
N GLU A 65 10.17 -11.85 -17.50
CA GLU A 65 11.11 -12.97 -17.47
C GLU A 65 11.40 -13.46 -18.90
N GLU A 66 10.39 -13.63 -19.74
CA GLU A 66 10.57 -14.01 -21.15
C GLU A 66 11.39 -12.97 -21.92
N ARG A 67 11.13 -11.68 -21.69
CA ARG A 67 11.91 -10.59 -22.30
C ARG A 67 13.36 -10.59 -21.80
N ARG A 68 13.58 -10.81 -20.51
CA ARG A 68 14.94 -10.91 -19.94
C ARG A 68 15.70 -12.11 -20.51
N GLN A 69 15.04 -13.26 -20.65
CA GLN A 69 15.65 -14.46 -21.21
C GLN A 69 15.99 -14.29 -22.69
N ARG A 70 15.14 -13.65 -23.50
CA ARG A 70 15.45 -13.33 -24.90
C ARG A 70 16.60 -12.33 -25.03
N ALA A 71 16.57 -11.25 -24.25
CA ALA A 71 17.64 -10.26 -24.26
C ALA A 71 18.98 -10.83 -23.79
N ALA A 72 18.98 -11.72 -22.78
CA ALA A 72 20.20 -12.39 -22.32
C ALA A 72 20.76 -13.37 -23.38
N ARG A 73 19.89 -14.10 -24.09
CA ARG A 73 20.31 -14.98 -25.20
C ARG A 73 20.87 -14.18 -26.38
N GLU A 74 20.19 -13.12 -26.81
CA GLU A 74 20.68 -12.25 -27.90
C GLU A 74 21.98 -11.54 -27.52
N LYS A 75 22.11 -11.09 -26.25
CA LYS A 75 23.35 -10.50 -25.75
C LYS A 75 24.48 -11.53 -25.69
N ALA A 76 24.21 -12.78 -25.28
CA ALA A 76 25.21 -13.85 -25.28
C ALA A 76 25.65 -14.25 -26.70
N GLU A 77 24.74 -14.26 -27.67
CA GLU A 77 25.07 -14.48 -29.09
C GLU A 77 25.87 -13.30 -29.68
N ARG A 78 25.58 -12.05 -29.29
CA ARG A 78 26.36 -10.88 -29.69
C ARG A 78 27.73 -10.78 -29.02
N GLU A 79 27.84 -11.13 -27.74
CA GLU A 79 29.07 -10.92 -26.97
C GLU A 79 30.14 -11.97 -27.25
N GLY A 80 29.88 -13.02 -28.04
CA GLY A 80 30.90 -13.72 -28.84
C GLY A 80 32.20 -14.11 -28.11
N ARG A 81 32.16 -14.28 -26.78
CA ARG A 81 33.35 -14.45 -25.94
C ARG A 81 33.16 -15.65 -25.04
N THR A 82 33.49 -16.78 -25.65
CA THR A 82 34.21 -17.93 -25.11
C THR A 82 34.27 -18.05 -23.57
N PRO A 83 33.69 -19.11 -22.98
CA PRO A 83 33.59 -19.30 -21.54
C PRO A 83 34.85 -19.95 -20.94
N PRO A 84 35.33 -19.52 -19.75
CA PRO A 84 36.13 -20.34 -18.85
C PRO A 84 35.24 -20.96 -17.73
N PRO A 85 35.68 -22.07 -17.13
CA PRO A 85 34.77 -23.11 -16.67
C PRO A 85 34.23 -22.92 -15.25
N ALA A 86 33.00 -23.41 -15.10
CA ALA A 86 32.30 -23.87 -13.92
C ALA A 86 33.14 -23.99 -12.63
N ALA A 87 33.06 -22.97 -11.78
CA ALA A 87 33.13 -23.19 -10.34
C ALA A 87 31.74 -23.61 -9.86
N ALA A 88 31.63 -24.90 -9.57
CA ALA A 88 30.50 -25.50 -8.89
C ALA A 88 30.41 -25.04 -7.43
N VAL A 89 29.23 -25.33 -6.84
CA VAL A 89 28.91 -25.41 -5.40
C VAL A 89 28.87 -24.06 -4.65
N THR A 90 27.87 -23.71 -3.83
CA THR A 90 26.94 -24.50 -3.02
C THR A 90 25.74 -23.61 -2.67
N THR A 91 24.57 -24.23 -2.63
CA THR A 91 23.38 -23.79 -1.89
C THR A 91 23.70 -23.57 -0.41
N PRO A 92 23.23 -22.46 0.19
CA PRO A 92 22.69 -22.54 1.54
C PRO A 92 21.18 -22.30 1.57
N LEU A 93 20.56 -23.20 2.31
CA LEU A 93 19.22 -23.20 2.86
C LEU A 93 19.05 -22.06 3.88
N VAL A 94 17.97 -21.26 3.72
CA VAL A 94 17.29 -20.36 4.71
C VAL A 94 18.11 -19.24 5.39
N PRO A 95 17.49 -18.17 5.94
CA PRO A 95 16.06 -17.84 6.06
C PRO A 95 15.69 -16.57 5.28
N ALA A 96 14.45 -16.10 5.45
CA ALA A 96 13.92 -14.83 4.98
C ALA A 96 14.77 -13.64 5.47
N THR A 97 15.95 -13.48 4.90
CA THR A 97 16.75 -12.27 5.00
C THR A 97 16.13 -11.29 4.02
N SER A 98 15.84 -10.11 4.53
CA SER A 98 15.49 -8.94 3.74
C SER A 98 16.27 -8.98 2.43
N LYS A 99 15.55 -9.06 1.30
CA LYS A 99 16.19 -9.09 -0.02
C LYS A 99 17.26 -8.00 -0.04
N PRO A 100 18.46 -8.26 -0.57
CA PRO A 100 19.51 -7.25 -0.63
C PRO A 100 18.92 -6.00 -1.28
N ALA A 101 19.30 -4.80 -0.80
CA ALA A 101 18.81 -3.53 -1.35
C ALA A 101 18.93 -3.49 -2.89
N SER A 102 19.92 -4.18 -3.45
CA SER A 102 20.15 -4.34 -4.89
C SER A 102 19.09 -5.13 -5.67
N ALA A 103 18.21 -5.89 -5.02
CA ALA A 103 17.19 -6.72 -5.68
C ALA A 103 15.87 -5.98 -5.93
N TYR A 104 15.65 -4.86 -5.26
CA TYR A 104 14.46 -4.05 -5.48
C TYR A 104 14.68 -3.16 -6.71
N THR A 105 13.69 -3.10 -7.59
CA THR A 105 13.65 -2.17 -8.74
C THR A 105 12.78 -0.95 -8.48
N GLU A 106 12.05 -0.97 -7.36
CA GLU A 106 11.17 0.11 -6.92
C GLU A 106 11.43 0.41 -5.43
N CYS A 107 11.31 1.69 -5.08
CA CYS A 107 11.42 2.22 -3.73
C CYS A 107 10.12 2.90 -3.34
N ARG A 108 9.57 2.54 -2.18
CA ARG A 108 8.38 3.19 -1.62
C ARG A 108 8.78 4.35 -0.71
N LEU A 109 8.47 5.57 -1.11
CA LEU A 109 8.77 6.76 -0.33
C LEU A 109 7.52 7.29 0.37
N ARG A 110 7.66 7.59 1.67
CA ARG A 110 6.71 8.39 2.43
C ARG A 110 7.33 9.75 2.71
N LEU A 111 6.70 10.77 2.16
CA LEU A 111 7.17 12.15 2.15
C LEU A 111 6.26 12.93 3.10
N GLN A 112 6.79 13.37 4.24
CA GLN A 112 6.05 14.16 5.22
C GLN A 112 6.19 15.63 4.85
N THR A 113 5.12 16.21 4.32
CA THR A 113 5.02 17.63 3.99
C THR A 113 4.17 18.34 5.05
N PRO A 114 4.26 19.67 5.21
CA PRO A 114 3.41 20.41 6.15
C PRO A 114 1.91 20.31 5.80
N LYS A 115 1.57 20.08 4.52
CA LYS A 115 0.20 19.87 4.04
C LYS A 115 -0.32 18.45 4.32
N GLY A 116 0.57 17.48 4.48
CA GLY A 116 0.21 16.08 4.72
C GLY A 116 1.28 15.09 4.28
N ASN A 117 0.97 13.80 4.42
CA ASN A 117 1.88 12.72 4.04
C ASN A 117 1.57 12.22 2.63
N VAL A 118 2.55 12.28 1.73
CA VAL A 118 2.47 11.72 0.38
C VAL A 118 3.18 10.37 0.35
N ILE A 119 2.50 9.33 -0.13
CA ILE A 119 3.10 7.99 -0.30
C ILE A 119 3.12 7.67 -1.78
N LYS A 120 4.31 7.60 -2.38
CA LYS A 120 4.52 7.27 -3.79
C LYS A 120 5.60 6.19 -3.94
N THR A 121 5.51 5.41 -5.00
CA THR A 121 6.51 4.42 -5.36
C THR A 121 7.27 4.94 -6.57
N PHE A 122 8.60 4.96 -6.47
CA PHE A 122 9.49 5.43 -7.52
C PHE A 122 10.46 4.32 -7.93
N PRO A 123 10.88 4.25 -9.20
CA PRO A 123 12.00 3.41 -9.61
C PRO A 123 13.26 3.70 -8.79
N VAL A 124 14.11 2.70 -8.57
CA VAL A 124 15.35 2.86 -7.79
C VAL A 124 16.38 3.79 -8.43
N ASP A 125 16.31 3.93 -9.74
CA ASP A 125 17.18 4.82 -10.53
C ASP A 125 16.66 6.27 -10.55
N THR A 126 15.50 6.53 -9.93
CA THR A 126 14.96 7.89 -9.80
C THR A 126 15.87 8.70 -8.87
N THR A 127 16.15 9.94 -9.26
CA THR A 127 16.93 10.86 -8.43
C THR A 127 16.07 11.48 -7.33
N LEU A 128 16.69 11.89 -6.23
CA LEU A 128 15.99 12.68 -5.21
C LEU A 128 15.44 14.00 -5.79
N PHE A 129 16.12 14.57 -6.79
CA PHE A 129 15.65 15.74 -7.53
C PHE A 129 14.30 15.51 -8.22
N GLU A 130 14.14 14.39 -8.92
CA GLU A 130 12.86 14.05 -9.56
C GLU A 130 11.74 13.84 -8.53
N VAL A 131 12.08 13.26 -7.37
CA VAL A 131 11.13 13.13 -6.25
C VAL A 131 10.72 14.50 -5.69
N ALA A 132 11.67 15.43 -5.56
CA ALA A 132 11.41 16.81 -5.16
C ALA A 132 10.51 17.54 -6.17
N ALA A 133 10.78 17.40 -7.47
CA ALA A 133 9.94 17.99 -8.53
C ALA A 133 8.51 17.40 -8.50
N ALA A 134 8.38 16.08 -8.32
CA ALA A 134 7.09 15.41 -8.21
C ALA A 134 6.30 15.81 -6.95
N LEU A 135 6.99 16.20 -5.87
CA LEU A 135 6.38 16.79 -4.69
C LEU A 135 5.96 18.25 -4.92
N SER A 136 6.79 19.03 -5.59
CA SER A 136 6.54 20.45 -5.85
C SER A 136 5.27 20.63 -6.70
N GLN A 137 5.05 19.76 -7.68
CA GLN A 137 3.82 19.74 -8.50
C GLN A 137 2.55 19.40 -7.70
N GLU A 138 2.66 18.64 -6.62
CA GLU A 138 1.52 18.20 -5.79
C GLU A 138 1.21 19.18 -4.65
N GLY A 139 2.28 19.67 -4.03
CA GLY A 139 2.23 20.49 -2.82
C GLY A 139 2.08 21.99 -3.10
N ASP A 140 2.46 22.45 -4.30
CA ASP A 140 2.75 23.86 -4.59
C ASP A 140 3.77 24.43 -3.58
N MET A 141 4.82 23.66 -3.33
CA MET A 141 5.88 23.97 -2.35
C MET A 141 7.24 23.60 -2.92
N GLU A 142 8.23 24.47 -2.72
CA GLU A 142 9.62 24.20 -3.06
C GLU A 142 10.26 23.29 -2.01
N VAL A 143 11.02 22.29 -2.44
CA VAL A 143 11.68 21.33 -1.55
C VAL A 143 13.12 21.76 -1.32
N GLN A 144 13.44 22.22 -0.10
CA GLN A 144 14.79 22.67 0.25
C GLN A 144 15.68 21.52 0.71
N SER A 145 15.13 20.59 1.49
CA SER A 145 15.89 19.42 1.96
C SER A 145 14.98 18.26 2.38
N PHE A 146 15.52 17.04 2.32
CA PHE A 146 14.88 15.85 2.88
C PHE A 146 15.57 15.41 4.16
N THR A 147 14.82 15.20 5.23
CA THR A 147 15.35 14.67 6.50
C THR A 147 14.79 13.28 6.76
N GLN A 148 15.65 12.27 6.80
CA GLN A 148 15.31 10.93 7.28
C GLN A 148 15.44 10.88 8.81
N ASN A 149 14.48 10.28 9.52
CA ASN A 149 14.53 10.18 10.99
C ASN A 149 15.38 9.01 11.51
N PHE A 150 15.46 7.90 10.77
CA PHE A 150 16.16 6.69 11.22
C PHE A 150 16.82 5.94 10.05
N PRO A 151 18.16 5.84 10.00
CA PRO A 151 19.11 6.68 10.73
C PRO A 151 18.92 8.17 10.38
N TRP A 152 19.25 9.07 11.31
CA TRP A 152 19.08 10.50 11.05
C TRP A 152 20.06 10.96 9.98
N LYS A 153 19.52 11.35 8.82
CA LYS A 153 20.29 11.83 7.67
C LYS A 153 19.55 13.01 7.05
N VAL A 154 20.28 14.06 6.70
CA VAL A 154 19.75 15.21 5.97
C VAL A 154 20.35 15.18 4.57
N TYR A 155 19.48 15.25 3.57
CA TYR A 155 19.80 15.31 2.16
C TYR A 155 19.49 16.74 1.69
N ASN A 156 20.55 17.48 1.37
CA ASN A 156 20.46 18.82 0.79
C ASN A 156 20.47 18.71 -0.75
N GLU A 157 20.48 19.85 -1.42
CA GLU A 157 20.56 19.94 -2.89
C GLU A 157 21.73 19.13 -3.49
N GLU A 158 22.86 19.02 -2.78
CA GLU A 158 24.01 18.21 -3.20
C GLU A 158 23.65 16.72 -3.35
N SER A 159 22.78 16.20 -2.48
CA SER A 159 22.31 14.82 -2.52
C SER A 159 21.16 14.61 -3.50
N PHE A 160 20.58 15.67 -4.06
CA PHE A 160 19.45 15.54 -4.98
C PHE A 160 19.84 14.90 -6.32
N GLY A 161 21.12 15.00 -6.70
CA GLY A 161 21.66 14.31 -7.89
C GLY A 161 21.85 12.81 -7.71
N GLU A 162 21.79 12.29 -6.49
CA GLU A 162 21.93 10.86 -6.21
C GLU A 162 20.58 10.13 -6.37
N THR A 163 20.66 8.86 -6.76
CA THR A 163 19.46 8.02 -6.91
C THR A 163 19.05 7.43 -5.56
N LEU A 164 17.79 6.98 -5.48
CA LEU A 164 17.26 6.31 -4.29
C LEU A 164 18.11 5.07 -3.92
N LYS A 165 18.77 4.45 -4.90
CA LYS A 165 19.68 3.34 -4.71
C LYS A 165 21.01 3.73 -4.08
N GLU A 166 21.66 4.78 -4.59
CA GLU A 166 22.93 5.28 -4.05
C GLU A 166 22.77 5.73 -2.60
N LEU A 167 21.64 6.36 -2.28
CA LEU A 167 21.33 6.87 -0.94
C LEU A 167 20.86 5.79 0.05
N GLY A 168 20.66 4.55 -0.41
CA GLY A 168 20.19 3.45 0.43
C GLY A 168 18.75 3.61 0.93
N LEU A 169 17.90 4.34 0.20
CA LEU A 169 16.48 4.57 0.55
C LEU A 169 15.57 3.37 0.22
N ILE A 170 16.16 2.29 -0.28
CA ILE A 170 15.50 1.06 -0.71
C ILE A 170 15.40 0.07 0.47
N PRO A 171 14.29 -0.68 0.63
CA PRO A 171 13.09 -0.76 -0.22
C PRO A 171 12.07 0.35 0.04
N SER A 172 12.22 1.04 1.16
CA SER A 172 11.33 2.12 1.54
C SER A 172 12.02 3.10 2.48
N ALA A 173 11.73 4.38 2.32
CA ALA A 173 12.22 5.41 3.22
C ALA A 173 11.10 6.37 3.64
N ASN A 174 11.26 6.92 4.84
CA ASN A 174 10.44 8.00 5.36
C ASN A 174 11.29 9.26 5.40
N LEU A 175 10.91 10.26 4.62
CA LEU A 175 11.62 11.53 4.51
C LEU A 175 10.67 12.66 4.91
N ILE A 176 11.15 13.55 5.77
CA ILE A 176 10.51 14.82 6.09
C ILE A 176 10.96 15.84 5.07
N VAL A 177 10.01 16.50 4.43
CA VAL A 177 10.24 17.55 3.44
C VAL A 177 10.29 18.88 4.19
N LYS A 178 11.36 19.65 3.97
CA LYS A 178 11.52 21.01 4.48
C LYS A 178 11.60 22.01 3.35
#